data_AF-A0A6I7WHI7-F1
#
_entry.id   AF-A0A6I7WHI7-F1
#
_cell.length_a   1.000
_cell.length_b   1.000
_cell.length_c   1.000
_cell.angle_alpha   90.00
_cell.angle_beta   90.00
_cell.angle_gamma   90.00
#
_symmetry.space_group_name_H-M   'P 1'
#
loop_
_entity.id
_entity.type
_entity.pdbx_description
1 polymer ?
#
loop_
_entity_poly.entity_id
_entity_poly.type
_entity_poly.pdbx_seq_one_letter_code
_entity_poly.pdbx_strand_id
1 'polypeptide(L)'
;MEASGTFRTVGLQTPKGGEKGVWRSNNIKTADTVVICEAGIDALSHAELKETDADVAYMSFCGQMSDEQLLLIKKLSNGKNVVIATDNDEP
;
A
#
# COMPACT_ATOMS: atom_id res chain seq x y z
N MET A 1 -4.84 -19.95 -3.10
CA MET A 1 -5.82 -19.14 -2.34
C MET A 1 -6.04 -17.89 -3.17
N GLU A 2 -7.23 -17.67 -3.73
CA GLU A 2 -7.45 -16.53 -4.65
C GLU A 2 -7.20 -15.23 -3.89
N ALA A 3 -6.31 -14.38 -4.39
CA ALA A 3 -6.18 -13.00 -3.96
C ALA A 3 -7.43 -12.21 -4.40
N SER A 4 -8.61 -12.56 -3.86
CA SER A 4 -9.85 -11.80 -4.04
C SER A 4 -9.83 -10.55 -3.15
N GLY A 5 -8.85 -9.69 -3.40
CA GLY A 5 -8.73 -8.40 -2.75
C GLY A 5 -9.78 -7.44 -3.31
N THR A 6 -10.96 -7.35 -2.70
CA THR A 6 -11.87 -6.23 -2.98
C THR A 6 -11.14 -4.90 -2.74
N PHE A 7 -11.04 -4.09 -3.78
CA PHE A 7 -10.26 -2.86 -3.84
C PHE A 7 -10.92 -1.74 -3.03
N ARG A 8 -10.13 -0.99 -2.25
CA ARG A 8 -10.58 0.25 -1.63
C ARG A 8 -9.54 1.34 -1.83
N THR A 9 -9.82 2.27 -2.73
CA THR A 9 -9.14 3.56 -2.77
C THR A 9 -9.60 4.35 -1.54
N VAL A 10 -8.66 4.70 -0.65
CA VAL A 10 -8.93 5.77 0.32
C VAL A 10 -8.62 7.06 -0.41
N GLY A 11 -9.65 7.67 -1.01
CA GLY A 11 -9.52 8.92 -1.76
C GLY A 11 -9.20 10.09 -0.84
N LEU A 12 -8.16 10.83 -1.20
CA LEU A 12 -7.80 12.16 -0.72
C LEU A 12 -8.02 13.13 -1.89
N GLN A 13 -8.73 14.21 -1.64
CA GLN A 13 -9.13 15.14 -2.69
C GLN A 13 -7.97 16.09 -2.98
N THR A 14 -7.40 16.01 -4.17
CA THR A 14 -6.31 16.91 -4.58
C THR A 14 -6.83 18.32 -4.86
N PRO A 15 -5.98 19.36 -4.74
CA PRO A 15 -6.36 20.75 -5.04
C PRO A 15 -6.87 20.98 -6.46
N LYS A 16 -6.56 20.09 -7.41
CA LYS A 16 -7.02 20.15 -8.80
C LYS A 16 -8.34 19.39 -9.05
N GLY A 17 -8.98 18.88 -8.00
CA GLY A 17 -10.24 18.12 -8.11
C GLY A 17 -10.08 16.64 -8.48
N GLY A 18 -8.85 16.13 -8.61
CA GLY A 18 -8.59 14.69 -8.75
C GLY A 18 -8.58 13.99 -7.39
N GLU A 19 -8.86 12.69 -7.34
CA GLU A 19 -8.71 11.88 -6.13
C GLU A 19 -7.34 11.18 -6.15
N LYS A 20 -6.47 11.45 -5.17
CA LYS A 20 -5.26 10.66 -4.90
C LYS A 20 -5.58 9.69 -3.80
N GLY A 21 -5.27 8.40 -3.97
CA GLY A 21 -5.49 7.42 -2.91
C GLY A 21 -4.29 6.53 -2.71
N VAL A 22 -4.36 5.73 -1.65
CA VAL A 22 -3.45 4.60 -1.46
C VAL A 22 -4.16 3.32 -1.87
N TRP A 23 -3.46 2.47 -2.61
CA TRP A 23 -3.86 1.09 -2.80
C TRP A 23 -3.46 0.28 -1.57
N ARG A 24 -4.29 -0.68 -1.14
CA ARG A 24 -3.93 -1.60 -0.06
C ARG A 24 -4.68 -2.92 -0.12
N SER A 25 -4.08 -3.95 0.49
CA SER A 25 -4.74 -5.23 0.73
C SER A 25 -5.81 -5.13 1.83
N ASN A 26 -6.74 -6.10 1.84
CA ASN A 26 -7.86 -6.14 2.79
C ASN A 26 -7.43 -6.48 4.23
N ASN A 27 -6.41 -7.33 4.36
CA ASN A 27 -5.86 -7.76 5.64
C ASN A 27 -5.02 -6.68 6.34
N ILE A 28 -4.89 -5.45 5.83
CA ILE A 28 -4.07 -4.40 6.47
C ILE A 28 -4.37 -4.19 7.96
N LYS A 29 -5.61 -4.45 8.38
CA LYS A 29 -6.02 -4.29 9.78
C LYS A 29 -5.43 -5.39 10.67
N THR A 30 -5.40 -6.62 10.16
CA THR A 30 -5.03 -7.82 10.92
C THR A 30 -3.58 -8.25 10.69
N ALA A 31 -2.97 -7.85 9.58
CA ALA A 31 -1.59 -8.19 9.26
C ALA A 31 -0.59 -7.53 10.22
N ASP A 32 0.45 -8.27 10.61
CA ASP A 32 1.52 -7.77 11.48
C ASP A 32 2.59 -7.01 10.69
N THR A 33 2.72 -7.32 9.40
CA THR A 33 3.68 -6.68 8.49
C THR A 33 2.96 -5.95 7.37
N VAL A 34 3.43 -4.74 7.04
CA VAL A 34 2.95 -3.93 5.91
C VAL A 34 4.12 -3.65 4.98
N VAL A 35 3.99 -4.12 3.73
CA VAL A 35 4.92 -3.82 2.64
C VAL A 35 4.38 -2.63 1.84
N ILE A 36 5.18 -1.58 1.68
CA ILE A 36 4.82 -0.37 0.97
C ILE A 36 5.64 -0.30 -0.32
N CYS A 37 4.95 -0.27 -1.47
CA CYS A 37 5.54 -0.19 -2.80
C CYS A 37 5.17 1.13 -3.49
N GLU A 38 5.96 1.54 -4.48
CA GLU A 38 5.66 2.74 -5.27
C GLU A 38 4.45 2.53 -6.18
N ALA A 39 4.39 1.41 -6.91
CA ALA A 39 3.25 1.05 -7.74
C ALA A 39 2.46 -0.13 -7.17
N GLY A 40 1.14 -0.09 -7.35
CA GLY A 40 0.26 -1.19 -6.95
C GLY A 40 0.51 -2.47 -7.73
N ILE A 41 1.10 -2.38 -8.93
CA ILE A 41 1.46 -3.53 -9.76
C ILE A 41 2.60 -4.32 -9.09
N ASP A 42 3.65 -3.64 -8.61
CA ASP A 42 4.76 -4.32 -7.94
C ASP A 42 4.30 -5.06 -6.69
N ALA A 43 3.40 -4.42 -5.93
CA ALA A 43 2.81 -5.01 -4.74
C ALA A 43 1.99 -6.27 -5.06
N LEU A 44 1.20 -6.25 -6.15
CA LEU A 44 0.41 -7.39 -6.61
C LEU A 44 1.31 -8.51 -7.14
N SER A 45 2.31 -8.19 -7.97
CA SER A 45 3.26 -9.17 -8.50
C SER A 45 4.05 -9.86 -7.39
N HIS A 46 4.46 -9.11 -6.35
CA HIS A 46 5.13 -9.70 -5.20
C HIS A 46 4.20 -10.59 -4.37
N ALA A 47 2.94 -10.18 -4.17
CA ALA A 47 1.95 -10.99 -3.45
C ALA A 47 1.66 -12.34 -4.15
N GLU A 48 1.54 -12.33 -5.48
CA GLU A 48 1.32 -13.54 -6.28
C GLU A 48 2.55 -14.47 -6.29
N LEU A 49 3.77 -13.92 -6.34
CA LEU A 49 5.00 -14.72 -6.40
C LEU A 49 5.36 -15.39 -5.06
N LYS A 50 4.95 -14.82 -3.93
CA LYS A 50 5.37 -15.24 -2.59
C LYS A 50 4.34 -16.10 -1.84
N GLU A 51 3.19 -16.40 -2.45
CA GLU A 51 2.02 -16.98 -1.74
C GLU A 51 1.82 -16.33 -0.37
N THR A 52 1.81 -14.99 -0.33
CA THR A 52 1.99 -14.31 0.95
C THR A 52 0.90 -14.65 1.95
N ASP A 53 1.36 -15.08 3.12
CA ASP A 53 0.55 -15.43 4.27
C ASP A 53 -0.35 -14.27 4.71
N ALA A 54 -1.42 -14.61 5.44
CA ALA A 54 -2.41 -13.67 5.95
C ALA A 54 -1.82 -12.56 6.85
N ASP A 55 -0.59 -12.75 7.32
CA ASP A 55 0.14 -11.86 8.24
C ASP A 55 0.88 -10.72 7.52
N VAL A 56 0.94 -10.73 6.18
CA VAL A 56 1.55 -9.68 5.36
C VAL A 56 0.48 -8.94 4.58
N ALA A 57 0.42 -7.62 4.78
CA ALA A 57 -0.40 -6.71 4.00
C ALA A 57 0.47 -5.87 3.06
N TYR A 58 -0.13 -5.44 1.95
CA TYR A 58 0.55 -4.62 0.97
C TYR A 58 -0.14 -3.28 0.82
N MET A 59 0.63 -2.25 0.47
CA MET A 59 0.17 -0.90 0.21
C MET A 59 0.98 -0.26 -0.90
N SER A 60 0.37 0.66 -1.65
CA SER A 60 1.08 1.52 -2.60
C SER A 60 0.50 2.92 -2.64
N PHE A 61 1.37 3.91 -2.87
CA PHE A 61 0.99 5.32 -3.00
C PHE A 61 0.83 5.77 -4.48
N CYS A 62 1.00 4.85 -5.43
CA CYS A 62 0.72 4.99 -6.86
C CYS A 62 1.32 6.25 -7.52
N GLY A 63 2.65 6.41 -7.45
CA GLY A 63 3.37 7.54 -8.03
C GLY A 63 3.90 8.49 -6.95
N GLN A 64 3.83 9.82 -7.11
CA GLN A 64 4.36 10.72 -6.09
C GLN A 64 3.47 10.80 -4.83
N MET A 65 4.07 10.47 -3.68
CA MET A 65 3.47 10.55 -2.34
C MET A 65 3.18 12.01 -1.94
N SER A 66 1.93 12.29 -1.54
CA SER A 66 1.55 13.55 -0.89
C SER A 66 1.67 13.47 0.64
N ASP A 67 1.72 14.62 1.31
CA ASP A 67 1.74 14.70 2.79
C ASP A 67 0.52 14.00 3.42
N GLU A 68 -0.64 14.10 2.79
CA GLU A 68 -1.87 13.45 3.25
C GLU A 68 -1.79 11.92 3.10
N GLN A 69 -1.23 11.42 1.99
CA GLN A 69 -0.97 9.99 1.81
C GLN A 69 0.03 9.50 2.86
N LEU A 70 1.08 10.28 3.16
CA LEU A 70 2.06 9.96 4.20
C LEU A 70 1.41 9.84 5.58
N LEU A 71 0.50 10.76 5.95
CA LEU A 71 -0.23 10.68 7.21
C LEU A 71 -1.11 9.43 7.27
N LEU A 72 -1.77 9.09 6.16
CA LEU A 72 -2.60 7.89 6.06
C LEU A 72 -1.77 6.61 6.17
N ILE A 73 -0.63 6.55 5.49
CA ILE A 73 0.34 5.44 5.56
C ILE A 73 0.78 5.25 7.02
N LYS A 74 1.25 6.33 7.66
CA LYS A 74 1.67 6.30 9.07
C LYS A 74 0.58 5.80 10.01
N LYS A 75 -0.67 6.18 9.76
CA LYS A 75 -1.82 5.73 10.56
C LYS A 75 -2.11 4.24 10.36
N LEU A 76 -2.02 3.75 9.12
CA LEU A 76 -2.30 2.36 8.76
C LEU A 76 -1.15 1.41 9.16
N SER A 77 0.07 1.92 9.21
CA SER A 77 1.28 1.15 9.56
C SER A 77 1.66 1.25 11.04
N ASN A 78 0.94 2.05 11.84
CA ASN A 78 1.26 2.25 13.25
C ASN A 78 1.16 0.92 14.03
N GLY A 79 2.22 0.58 14.77
CA GLY A 79 2.30 -0.64 15.57
C GLY A 79 2.53 -1.91 14.75
N LYS A 80 2.86 -1.79 13.46
CA LYS A 80 3.16 -2.91 12.54
C LYS A 80 4.60 -2.86 12.07
N ASN A 81 5.12 -4.00 11.61
CA ASN A 81 6.41 -4.04 10.93
C ASN A 81 6.27 -3.40 9.54
N VAL A 82 7.11 -2.43 9.21
CA VAL A 82 7.03 -1.71 7.94
C VAL A 82 8.21 -2.07 7.06
N VAL A 83 7.92 -2.56 5.86
CA VAL A 83 8.92 -2.81 4.80
C VAL A 83 8.66 -1.82 3.69
N ILE A 84 9.67 -1.04 3.31
CA ILE A 84 9.59 -0.10 2.19
C ILE A 84 10.31 -0.76 1.01
N ALA A 85 9.56 -1.07 -0.03
CA ALA A 85 10.02 -1.70 -1.27
C ALA A 85 9.74 -0.75 -2.44
N THR A 86 10.40 0.41 -2.42
CA THR A 86 10.40 1.39 -3.52
C THR A 86 11.53 1.06 -4.49
N ASP A 87 11.42 1.54 -5.73
CA ASP A 87 12.49 1.39 -6.71
C ASP A 87 13.78 2.05 -6.19
N ASN A 88 14.91 1.46 -6.58
CA ASN A 88 16.24 1.91 -6.22
C ASN A 88 16.71 3.03 -7.18
N ASP A 89 15.87 4.04 -7.36
CA ASP A 89 16.22 5.24 -8.11
C ASP A 89 16.76 6.31 -7.15
N GLU A 90 17.79 7.04 -7.59
CA GLU A 90 18.34 8.16 -6.82
C GLU A 90 17.30 9.30 -6.72
N PRO A 91 17.21 9.97 -5.56
CA PRO A 91 16.20 11.00 -5.28
C PRO A 91 16.36 12.30 -6.07
#